data_AF-A0AAV5G3N5-F1
#
_entry.id   AF-A0AAV5G3N5-F1
#
_cell.length_a   1.000
_cell.length_b   1.000
_cell.length_c   1.000
_cell.angle_alpha   90.00
_cell.angle_beta   90.00
_cell.angle_gamma   90.00
#
_symmetry.space_group_name_H-M   'P 1'
#
loop_
_entity.id
_entity.type
_entity.pdbx_description
1 polymer ?
#
loop_
_entity_poly.entity_id
_entity_poly.type
_entity_poly.pdbx_seq_one_letter_code
_entity_poly.pdbx_strand_id
1 'polypeptide(L)'
;MSSEHQPAREPSLLDASCDNFLADLAKLTPTDATEWGIEGYEGELQDFSPDYFTAVADRTREMVADLDALDDSTDESDDDDDFDDVDYVTAEVLRDRLCLELDLHHHGEDIRNLNNIASPVQTIRDSLLLMPHETAEEKDAIRSRLSKVSASLQGYRESLVEAANQGMVPPTRQINEVIGQCNALADASSMLDGLGLEEDNAEVESAKAAFDEFSAWLSAELQPSSANEDAVGRERYARFSKLFVGDAVDLDEAYEWGLHRLQEIHAEQIKIAQELYGPSTSLRTAVRKLNADERYQLHGTDALVEWMQTVADKVIADLNGTYFDIPEQIQTIECKIDPAGTGGIFYTQPTEDFSRPGRMWWSVPAGQEIFHTWQELTTVHHEGAPGHHLQIGTALMEPNLNSWRRNACWNSGHGEGWALYGEQLMAELGYLDDPGFRMGLLDSQRLRAARVVVDIGLHLGKKMPDGSGIWDKAHMKSFMRENTAMDDANLAFEVNRYLGWPGQAPSYAIGERLWEKTRDDAVAQGLSPREFHSQALALGSIPMSILRETILD
;
A
#
# COMPACT_ATOMS: atom_id res chain seq x y z
N MET A 1 -29.17 -30.34 3.64
CA MET A 1 -28.51 -30.97 4.81
C MET A 1 -28.38 -29.86 5.84
N SER A 2 -28.65 -30.19 7.11
CA SER A 2 -28.76 -29.22 8.21
C SER A 2 -27.51 -28.34 8.26
N SER A 3 -27.69 -27.01 8.18
CA SER A 3 -26.63 -26.06 8.53
C SER A 3 -26.46 -26.14 10.05
N GLU A 4 -25.61 -27.06 10.51
CA GLU A 4 -25.05 -26.94 11.84
C GLU A 4 -24.28 -25.62 11.85
N HIS A 5 -24.79 -24.61 12.56
CA HIS A 5 -23.98 -23.47 12.97
C HIS A 5 -22.80 -24.08 13.74
N GLN A 6 -21.60 -24.02 13.17
CA GLN A 6 -20.40 -24.16 13.98
C GLN A 6 -20.51 -23.12 15.11
N PRO A 7 -20.24 -23.51 16.37
CA PRO A 7 -20.15 -22.54 17.45
C PRO A 7 -19.09 -21.50 17.08
N ALA A 8 -19.33 -20.24 17.44
CA ALA A 8 -18.32 -19.19 17.27
C ALA A 8 -17.04 -19.61 18.02
N ARG A 9 -15.88 -19.40 17.40
CA ARG A 9 -14.57 -19.61 18.03
C ARG A 9 -14.47 -18.71 19.26
N GLU A 10 -14.12 -19.29 20.39
CA GLU A 10 -13.77 -18.52 21.58
C GLU A 10 -12.32 -18.04 21.42
N PRO A 11 -12.00 -16.75 21.68
CA PRO A 11 -10.65 -16.24 21.53
C PRO A 11 -9.64 -16.97 22.43
N SER A 12 -8.47 -17.30 21.87
CA SER A 12 -7.39 -17.98 22.59
C SER A 12 -6.58 -17.01 23.48
N LEU A 13 -5.63 -17.56 24.25
CA LEU A 13 -4.63 -16.75 24.95
C LEU A 13 -3.71 -15.97 23.99
N LEU A 14 -3.43 -16.53 22.80
CA LEU A 14 -2.65 -15.84 21.78
C LEU A 14 -3.44 -14.65 21.21
N ASP A 15 -4.74 -14.80 20.98
CA ASP A 15 -5.58 -13.68 20.54
C ASP A 15 -5.62 -12.55 21.56
N ALA A 16 -5.81 -12.89 22.84
CA ALA A 16 -5.77 -11.90 23.92
C ALA A 16 -4.40 -11.19 24.01
N SER A 17 -3.31 -11.90 23.74
CA SER A 17 -1.95 -11.34 23.71
C SER A 17 -1.78 -10.39 22.50
N CYS A 18 -2.31 -10.76 21.34
CA CYS A 18 -2.33 -9.91 20.14
C CYS A 18 -3.14 -8.62 20.36
N ASP A 19 -4.31 -8.72 21.00
CA ASP A 19 -5.15 -7.56 21.30
C ASP A 19 -4.46 -6.60 22.28
N ASN A 20 -3.79 -7.12 23.31
CA ASN A 20 -2.97 -6.31 24.23
C ASN A 20 -1.79 -5.67 23.52
N PHE A 21 -1.12 -6.41 22.63
CA PHE A 21 -0.02 -5.89 21.81
C PHE A 21 -0.48 -4.74 20.92
N LEU A 22 -1.61 -4.88 20.22
CA LEU A 22 -2.20 -3.80 19.42
C LEU A 22 -2.52 -2.57 20.27
N ALA A 23 -3.12 -2.76 21.45
CA ALA A 23 -3.45 -1.66 22.35
C ALA A 23 -2.20 -0.93 22.87
N ASP A 24 -1.08 -1.63 23.06
CA ASP A 24 0.19 -1.02 23.43
C ASP A 24 0.85 -0.29 22.26
N LEU A 25 0.81 -0.89 21.06
CA LEU A 25 1.25 -0.23 19.83
C LEU A 25 0.48 1.07 19.60
N ALA A 26 -0.85 1.07 19.75
CA ALA A 26 -1.66 2.29 19.58
C ALA A 26 -1.21 3.46 20.48
N LYS A 27 -0.70 3.17 21.69
CA LYS A 27 -0.13 4.17 22.60
C LYS A 27 1.23 4.68 22.13
N LEU A 28 2.05 3.78 21.58
CA LEU A 28 3.39 4.10 21.08
C LEU A 28 3.32 4.83 19.74
N THR A 29 2.41 4.44 18.86
CA THR A 29 2.24 4.92 17.48
C THR A 29 0.85 5.55 17.24
N PRO A 30 0.52 6.70 17.86
CA PRO A 30 -0.79 7.34 17.72
C PRO A 30 -1.29 7.61 16.30
N THR A 31 -0.40 7.83 15.32
CA THR A 31 -0.82 7.99 13.92
C THR A 31 -1.36 6.69 13.35
N ASP A 32 -0.74 5.55 13.67
CA ASP A 32 -1.17 4.24 13.19
C ASP A 32 -2.47 3.86 13.89
N ALA A 33 -2.63 4.21 15.18
CA ALA A 33 -3.92 4.08 15.88
C ALA A 33 -5.05 4.81 15.13
N THR A 34 -4.77 5.99 14.56
CA THR A 34 -5.74 6.74 13.75
C THR A 34 -6.07 6.02 12.46
N GLU A 35 -5.07 5.44 11.79
CA GLU A 35 -5.25 4.66 10.55
C GLU A 35 -6.02 3.36 10.79
N TRP A 36 -5.73 2.67 11.90
CA TRP A 36 -6.41 1.47 12.36
C TRP A 36 -7.82 1.74 12.91
N GLY A 37 -8.21 3.01 13.06
CA GLY A 37 -9.52 3.41 13.58
C GLY A 37 -9.68 3.22 15.09
N ILE A 38 -8.58 3.16 15.85
CA ILE A 38 -8.58 3.05 17.30
C ILE A 38 -8.74 4.44 17.92
N GLU A 39 -9.87 4.64 18.62
CA GLU A 39 -10.22 5.92 19.24
C GLU A 39 -9.33 6.28 20.45
N GLY A 40 -9.28 7.57 20.77
CA GLY A 40 -8.64 8.12 21.97
C GLY A 40 -7.21 8.65 21.76
N TYR A 41 -6.69 8.56 20.54
CA TYR A 41 -5.35 9.00 20.16
C TYR A 41 -5.36 10.11 19.10
N GLU A 42 -6.53 10.67 18.77
CA GLU A 42 -6.71 11.63 17.67
C GLU A 42 -5.84 12.86 17.86
N GLY A 43 -5.72 13.35 19.10
CA GLY A 43 -4.88 14.50 19.44
C GLY A 43 -3.38 14.18 19.60
N GLU A 44 -2.96 12.92 19.59
CA GLU A 44 -1.60 12.48 19.91
C GLU A 44 -0.72 12.33 18.66
N LEU A 45 0.60 12.41 18.84
CA LEU A 45 1.60 12.26 17.78
C LEU A 45 2.91 11.74 18.40
N GLN A 46 3.44 10.64 17.87
CA GLN A 46 4.75 10.12 18.28
C GLN A 46 5.88 11.07 17.88
N ASP A 47 7.01 10.97 18.58
CA ASP A 47 8.12 11.91 18.40
C ASP A 47 9.18 11.47 17.37
N PHE A 48 9.07 10.25 16.81
CA PHE A 48 10.03 9.65 15.87
C PHE A 48 11.50 9.69 16.32
N SER A 49 11.74 9.79 17.64
CA SER A 49 13.08 9.75 18.24
C SER A 49 13.66 8.32 18.23
N PRO A 50 14.99 8.16 18.45
CA PRO A 50 15.57 6.84 18.65
C PRO A 50 14.92 6.07 19.81
N ASP A 51 14.52 6.78 20.87
CA ASP A 51 13.86 6.19 22.03
C ASP A 51 12.46 5.66 21.66
N TYR A 52 11.72 6.38 20.81
CA TYR A 52 10.45 5.90 20.26
C TYR A 52 10.64 4.59 19.47
N PHE A 53 11.56 4.57 18.50
CA PHE A 53 11.81 3.38 17.69
C PHE A 53 12.30 2.19 18.55
N THR A 54 13.13 2.47 19.55
CA THR A 54 13.56 1.47 20.54
C THR A 54 12.38 0.94 21.35
N ALA A 55 11.45 1.80 21.80
CA ALA A 55 10.28 1.37 22.55
C ALA A 55 9.34 0.47 21.72
N VAL A 56 9.13 0.80 20.44
CA VAL A 56 8.37 -0.06 19.51
C VAL A 56 9.07 -1.42 19.34
N ALA A 57 10.39 -1.42 19.13
CA ALA A 57 11.17 -2.65 19.00
C ALA A 57 11.22 -3.48 20.30
N ASP A 58 11.24 -2.84 21.46
CA ASP A 58 11.19 -3.49 22.77
C ASP A 58 9.85 -4.21 22.95
N ARG A 59 8.73 -3.51 22.71
CA ARG A 59 7.40 -4.13 22.83
C ARG A 59 7.19 -5.25 21.82
N THR A 60 7.75 -5.10 20.62
CA THR A 60 7.75 -6.13 19.57
C THR A 60 8.53 -7.37 20.00
N ARG A 61 9.70 -7.21 20.63
CA ARG A 61 10.48 -8.32 21.22
C ARG A 61 9.73 -9.04 22.33
N GLU A 62 9.00 -8.29 23.16
CA GLU A 62 8.14 -8.87 24.20
C GLU A 62 7.03 -9.72 23.59
N MET A 63 6.35 -9.24 22.54
CA MET A 63 5.30 -10.03 21.87
C MET A 63 5.84 -11.33 21.25
N VAL A 64 7.03 -11.29 20.64
CA VAL A 64 7.68 -12.51 20.12
C VAL A 64 8.01 -13.48 21.26
N ALA A 65 8.49 -12.99 22.39
CA ALA A 65 8.79 -13.83 23.55
C ALA A 65 7.51 -14.43 24.19
N ASP A 66 6.42 -13.65 24.26
CA ASP A 66 5.13 -14.13 24.73
C ASP A 66 4.59 -15.23 23.81
N LEU A 67 4.69 -15.03 22.48
CA LEU A 67 4.31 -16.02 21.48
C LEU A 67 5.08 -17.33 21.65
N ASP A 68 6.41 -17.27 21.74
CA ASP A 68 7.24 -18.48 21.89
C ASP A 68 6.95 -19.20 23.21
N ALA A 69 6.63 -18.46 24.28
CA ALA A 69 6.24 -19.06 25.56
C ALA A 69 4.88 -19.76 25.50
N LEU A 70 3.91 -19.21 24.74
CA LEU A 70 2.60 -19.83 24.53
C LEU A 70 2.71 -21.10 23.67
N ASP A 71 3.47 -21.04 22.56
CA ASP A 71 3.69 -22.19 21.67
C ASP A 71 4.45 -23.33 22.38
N ASP A 72 5.46 -23.01 23.20
CA ASP A 72 6.17 -24.00 24.02
C ASP A 72 5.28 -24.66 25.09
N SER A 73 4.17 -24.03 25.45
CA SER A 73 3.20 -24.57 26.42
C SER A 73 2.11 -25.42 25.79
N THR A 74 1.97 -25.41 24.46
CA THR A 74 1.06 -26.28 23.73
C THR A 74 1.49 -27.74 23.88
N ASP A 75 0.60 -28.62 24.33
CA ASP A 75 0.88 -30.05 24.53
C ASP A 75 -0.10 -30.98 23.79
N GLU A 76 -0.07 -32.30 24.05
CA GLU A 76 -0.99 -33.25 23.37
C GLU A 76 -2.39 -33.29 24.02
N SER A 77 -2.59 -32.52 25.09
CA SER A 77 -3.81 -32.46 25.88
C SER A 77 -4.66 -31.30 25.38
N ASP A 78 -5.55 -31.57 24.42
CA ASP A 78 -6.57 -30.66 23.86
C ASP A 78 -7.36 -29.92 24.96
N ASP A 79 -6.76 -28.87 25.51
CA ASP A 79 -7.26 -27.98 26.54
C ASP A 79 -7.17 -26.52 26.09
N ASP A 80 -7.78 -25.62 26.87
CA ASP A 80 -7.99 -24.23 26.44
C ASP A 80 -6.67 -23.42 26.27
N ASP A 81 -5.51 -24.00 26.60
CA ASP A 81 -4.19 -23.37 26.48
C ASP A 81 -3.44 -23.77 25.17
N ASP A 82 -3.97 -24.73 24.39
CA ASP A 82 -3.39 -25.20 23.13
C ASP A 82 -3.74 -24.30 21.93
N PHE A 83 -2.83 -24.22 20.95
CA PHE A 83 -3.11 -23.54 19.69
C PHE A 83 -4.11 -24.30 18.84
N ASP A 84 -5.14 -23.59 18.36
CA ASP A 84 -5.99 -24.06 17.28
C ASP A 84 -5.44 -23.69 15.88
N ASP A 85 -6.12 -24.12 14.83
CA ASP A 85 -5.71 -23.87 13.43
C ASP A 85 -5.51 -22.38 13.13
N VAL A 86 -6.27 -21.48 13.77
CA VAL A 86 -6.17 -20.03 13.57
C VAL A 86 -4.96 -19.47 14.33
N ASP A 87 -4.69 -20.00 15.53
CA ASP A 87 -3.52 -19.64 16.32
C ASP A 87 -2.22 -20.05 15.62
N TYR A 88 -2.15 -21.23 14.99
CA TYR A 88 -0.97 -21.63 14.23
C TYR A 88 -0.65 -20.65 13.10
N VAL A 89 -1.65 -20.25 12.31
CA VAL A 89 -1.46 -19.23 11.26
C VAL A 89 -1.05 -17.89 11.89
N THR A 90 -1.66 -17.49 13.00
CA THR A 90 -1.32 -16.25 13.71
C THR A 90 0.11 -16.26 14.23
N ALA A 91 0.56 -17.36 14.81
CA ALA A 91 1.91 -17.56 15.29
C ALA A 91 2.93 -17.43 14.15
N GLU A 92 2.69 -18.08 13.02
CA GLU A 92 3.58 -17.97 11.85
C GLU A 92 3.64 -16.53 11.31
N VAL A 93 2.49 -15.86 11.21
CA VAL A 93 2.42 -14.47 10.75
C VAL A 93 3.17 -13.54 11.70
N LEU A 94 2.96 -13.65 13.01
CA LEU A 94 3.68 -12.86 14.01
C LEU A 94 5.19 -13.10 13.93
N ARG A 95 5.63 -14.37 13.86
CA ARG A 95 7.06 -14.70 13.74
C ARG A 95 7.67 -14.07 12.51
N ASP A 96 7.03 -14.23 11.35
CA ASP A 96 7.59 -13.70 10.11
C ASP A 96 7.62 -12.17 10.08
N ARG A 97 6.54 -11.50 10.52
CA ARG A 97 6.43 -10.04 10.48
C ARG A 97 7.27 -9.37 11.55
N LEU A 98 7.09 -9.73 12.82
CA LEU A 98 7.76 -9.08 13.94
C LEU A 98 9.26 -9.34 13.93
N CYS A 99 9.72 -10.55 13.58
CA CYS A 99 11.15 -10.79 13.46
C CYS A 99 11.79 -10.00 12.32
N LEU A 100 11.06 -9.74 11.24
CA LEU A 100 11.56 -8.92 10.14
C LEU A 100 11.61 -7.44 10.52
N GLU A 101 10.62 -6.93 11.24
CA GLU A 101 10.65 -5.57 11.82
C GLU A 101 11.85 -5.39 12.77
N LEU A 102 12.11 -6.38 13.62
CA LEU A 102 13.27 -6.39 14.51
C LEU A 102 14.61 -6.47 13.75
N ASP A 103 14.67 -7.21 12.63
CA ASP A 103 15.85 -7.23 11.76
C ASP A 103 16.08 -5.86 11.12
N LEU A 104 15.03 -5.19 10.66
CA LEU A 104 15.11 -3.83 10.09
C LEU A 104 15.57 -2.82 11.14
N HIS A 105 15.01 -2.87 12.35
CA HIS A 105 15.44 -2.05 13.49
C HIS A 105 16.91 -2.30 13.85
N HIS A 106 17.34 -3.57 13.90
CA HIS A 106 18.74 -3.91 14.15
C HIS A 106 19.69 -3.29 13.12
N HIS A 107 19.27 -3.18 11.86
CA HIS A 107 20.03 -2.55 10.79
C HIS A 107 19.80 -1.03 10.68
N GLY A 108 19.10 -0.43 11.65
CA GLY A 108 18.81 1.00 11.74
C GLY A 108 17.99 1.55 10.57
N GLU A 109 17.13 0.72 9.97
CA GLU A 109 16.30 1.09 8.81
C GLU A 109 15.21 2.10 9.16
N ASP A 110 14.68 1.98 10.37
CA ASP A 110 13.65 2.84 10.94
C ASP A 110 14.19 4.24 11.27
N ILE A 111 15.32 4.33 11.98
CA ILE A 111 15.95 5.61 12.36
C ILE A 111 16.54 6.37 11.15
N ARG A 112 16.82 5.67 10.04
CA ARG A 112 17.30 6.29 8.79
C ARG A 112 16.21 6.51 7.75
N ASN A 113 14.95 6.21 8.07
CA ASN A 113 13.87 6.25 7.09
C ASN A 113 13.63 7.69 6.60
N LEU A 114 13.97 7.95 5.33
CA LEU A 114 13.71 9.21 4.65
C LEU A 114 13.55 8.92 3.16
N ASN A 115 12.33 9.13 2.66
CA ASN A 115 12.00 8.97 1.25
C ASN A 115 10.82 9.90 0.87
N ASN A 116 10.48 9.95 -0.41
CA ASN A 116 9.48 10.88 -0.93
C ASN A 116 8.01 10.45 -0.71
N ILE A 117 7.72 9.31 -0.08
CA ILE A 117 6.34 8.78 0.01
C ILE A 117 5.94 8.24 1.38
N ALA A 118 6.82 7.53 2.09
CA ALA A 118 6.51 6.78 3.30
C ALA A 118 7.64 6.94 4.34
N SER A 119 7.73 8.13 4.92
CA SER A 119 8.64 8.49 6.02
C SER A 119 7.97 9.48 6.97
N PRO A 120 8.56 9.79 8.15
CA PRO A 120 7.88 10.56 9.20
C PRO A 120 7.24 11.89 8.77
N VAL A 121 7.82 12.62 7.80
CA VAL A 121 7.20 13.85 7.25
C VAL A 121 5.85 13.55 6.59
N GLN A 122 5.77 12.48 5.79
CA GLN A 122 4.52 12.08 5.15
C GLN A 122 3.55 11.49 6.16
N THR A 123 4.02 10.70 7.12
CA THR A 123 3.18 10.17 8.22
C THR A 123 2.49 11.28 9.00
N ILE A 124 3.23 12.34 9.38
CA ILE A 124 2.64 13.51 10.07
C ILE A 124 1.56 14.15 9.19
N ARG A 125 1.90 14.45 7.92
CA ARG A 125 1.00 15.07 6.94
C ARG A 125 -0.28 14.26 6.75
N ASP A 126 -0.13 12.98 6.42
CA ASP A 126 -1.24 12.11 6.02
C ASP A 126 -2.15 11.82 7.21
N SER A 127 -1.58 11.68 8.41
CA SER A 127 -2.38 11.48 9.62
C SER A 127 -3.31 12.66 9.92
N LEU A 128 -2.94 13.89 9.55
CA LEU A 128 -3.79 15.07 9.70
C LEU A 128 -4.93 15.11 8.66
N LEU A 129 -4.68 14.57 7.45
CA LEU A 129 -5.70 14.49 6.39
C LEU A 129 -6.80 13.48 6.69
N LEU A 130 -6.48 12.43 7.47
CA LEU A 130 -7.44 11.41 7.87
C LEU A 130 -8.39 11.89 9.00
N MET A 131 -8.04 12.96 9.71
CA MET A 131 -8.82 13.44 10.85
C MET A 131 -10.12 14.11 10.38
N PRO A 132 -11.28 13.73 10.94
CA PRO A 132 -12.51 14.49 10.72
C PRO A 132 -12.38 15.90 11.31
N HIS A 133 -13.14 16.86 10.78
CA HIS A 133 -13.06 18.27 11.16
C HIS A 133 -14.41 19.00 11.19
N GLU A 134 -15.51 18.26 11.34
CA GLU A 134 -16.88 18.78 11.31
C GLU A 134 -17.32 19.32 12.67
N THR A 135 -16.84 18.73 13.77
CA THR A 135 -17.22 19.11 15.14
C THR A 135 -16.14 19.92 15.86
N ALA A 136 -16.51 20.56 16.98
CA ALA A 136 -15.55 21.32 17.78
C ALA A 136 -14.50 20.40 18.44
N GLU A 137 -14.89 19.22 18.88
CA GLU A 137 -14.01 18.23 19.51
C GLU A 137 -13.00 17.67 18.51
N GLU A 138 -13.44 17.39 17.28
CA GLU A 138 -12.57 17.00 16.17
C GLU A 138 -11.54 18.09 15.83
N LYS A 139 -11.96 19.36 15.77
CA LYS A 139 -11.05 20.49 15.57
C LYS A 139 -10.08 20.67 16.73
N ASP A 140 -10.49 20.41 17.97
CA ASP A 140 -9.63 20.46 19.15
C ASP A 140 -8.56 19.35 19.08
N ALA A 141 -8.91 18.15 18.62
CA ALA A 141 -7.96 17.07 18.37
C ALA A 141 -6.92 17.46 17.30
N ILE A 142 -7.36 18.05 16.18
CA ILE A 142 -6.43 18.54 15.14
C ILE A 142 -5.44 19.56 15.71
N ARG A 143 -5.92 20.55 16.50
CA ARG A 143 -5.03 21.51 17.16
C ARG A 143 -4.04 20.82 18.11
N SER A 144 -4.50 19.85 18.90
CA SER A 144 -3.65 19.07 19.80
C SER A 144 -2.53 18.35 19.04
N ARG A 145 -2.85 17.69 17.92
CA ARG A 145 -1.86 17.00 17.08
C ARG A 145 -0.88 17.97 16.43
N LEU A 146 -1.37 19.06 15.84
CA LEU A 146 -0.54 20.12 15.24
C LEU A 146 0.46 20.70 16.25
N SER A 147 0.04 20.89 17.50
CA SER A 147 0.91 21.42 18.56
C SER A 147 2.13 20.54 18.87
N LYS A 148 2.09 19.25 18.48
CA LYS A 148 3.15 18.26 18.70
C LYS A 148 4.13 18.13 17.52
N VAL A 149 3.81 18.69 16.35
CA VAL A 149 4.61 18.57 15.12
C VAL A 149 6.06 19.02 15.31
N SER A 150 6.29 20.14 16.01
CA SER A 150 7.64 20.65 16.25
C SER A 150 8.50 19.67 17.06
N ALA A 151 7.95 19.11 18.14
CA ALA A 151 8.66 18.10 18.96
C ALA A 151 8.90 16.81 18.16
N SER A 152 7.92 16.40 17.34
CA SER A 152 8.00 15.22 16.48
C SER A 152 9.09 15.33 15.41
N LEU A 153 9.22 16.49 14.75
CA LEU A 153 10.30 16.73 13.80
C LEU A 153 11.67 16.82 14.49
N GLN A 154 11.72 17.27 15.75
CA GLN A 154 12.95 17.29 16.54
C GLN A 154 13.41 15.87 16.90
N GLY A 155 12.52 14.97 17.33
CA GLY A 155 12.89 13.57 17.55
C GLY A 155 13.27 12.87 16.24
N TYR A 156 12.55 13.13 15.14
CA TYR A 156 12.95 12.61 13.82
C TYR A 156 14.35 13.06 13.41
N ARG A 157 14.71 14.33 13.66
CA ARG A 157 16.06 14.85 13.46
C ARG A 157 17.10 14.08 14.27
N GLU A 158 16.81 13.73 15.52
CA GLU A 158 17.72 12.95 16.38
C GLU A 158 17.99 11.56 15.79
N SER A 159 16.94 10.88 15.29
CA SER A 159 17.05 9.60 14.58
C SER A 159 17.95 9.69 13.35
N LEU A 160 17.74 10.70 12.50
CA LEU A 160 18.56 10.91 11.30
C LEU A 160 20.02 11.26 11.63
N VAL A 161 20.27 12.01 12.71
CA VAL A 161 21.63 12.30 13.18
C VAL A 161 22.32 11.04 13.70
N GLU A 162 21.63 10.23 14.49
CA GLU A 162 22.17 8.97 15.00
C GLU A 162 22.51 8.00 13.84
N ALA A 163 21.60 7.86 12.88
CA ALA A 163 21.86 7.08 11.67
C ALA A 163 23.05 7.63 10.87
N ALA A 164 23.13 8.95 10.69
CA ALA A 164 24.23 9.59 9.97
C ALA A 164 25.59 9.39 10.66
N ASN A 165 25.65 9.41 12.00
CA ASN A 165 26.87 9.12 12.76
C ASN A 165 27.40 7.70 12.54
N GLN A 166 26.51 6.78 12.17
CA GLN A 166 26.84 5.40 11.81
C GLN A 166 27.11 5.22 10.30
N GLY A 167 27.14 6.31 9.53
CA GLY A 167 27.36 6.30 8.08
C GLY A 167 26.11 5.96 7.26
N MET A 168 24.93 5.94 7.88
CA MET A 168 23.66 5.60 7.25
C MET A 168 22.90 6.87 6.83
N VAL A 169 23.42 7.59 5.84
CA VAL A 169 22.79 8.82 5.34
C VAL A 169 21.89 8.50 4.14
N PRO A 170 20.62 8.95 4.12
CA PRO A 170 19.76 8.82 2.95
C PRO A 170 20.37 9.45 1.68
N PRO A 171 20.05 8.95 0.47
CA PRO A 171 20.56 9.52 -0.77
C PRO A 171 20.15 11.00 -0.94
N THR A 172 21.04 11.81 -1.54
CA THR A 172 20.82 13.25 -1.78
C THR A 172 19.48 13.53 -2.44
N ARG A 173 19.04 12.64 -3.32
CA ARG A 173 17.79 12.77 -4.05
C ARG A 173 16.57 12.70 -3.14
N GLN A 174 16.51 11.72 -2.24
CA GLN A 174 15.41 11.58 -1.30
C GLN A 174 15.35 12.75 -0.32
N ILE A 175 16.51 13.24 0.14
CA ILE A 175 16.60 14.45 0.96
C ILE A 175 16.00 15.66 0.22
N ASN A 176 16.30 15.82 -1.07
CA ASN A 176 15.71 16.92 -1.87
C ASN A 176 14.19 16.81 -2.01
N GLU A 177 13.65 15.61 -2.21
CA GLU A 177 12.20 15.42 -2.30
C GLU A 177 11.51 15.78 -0.98
N VAL A 178 12.07 15.35 0.16
CA VAL A 178 11.53 15.69 1.48
C VAL A 178 11.66 17.18 1.78
N ILE A 179 12.77 17.83 1.43
CA ILE A 179 12.90 19.30 1.50
C ILE A 179 11.78 19.98 0.71
N GLY A 180 11.52 19.53 -0.52
CA GLY A 180 10.46 20.07 -1.36
C GLY A 180 9.07 19.94 -0.72
N GLN A 181 8.79 18.80 -0.10
CA GLN A 181 7.52 18.55 0.59
C GLN A 181 7.38 19.38 1.87
N CYS A 182 8.43 19.50 2.68
CA CYS A 182 8.43 20.38 3.85
C CYS A 182 8.18 21.85 3.45
N ASN A 183 8.78 22.32 2.37
CA ASN A 183 8.53 23.67 1.86
C ASN A 183 7.07 23.87 1.42
N ALA A 184 6.48 22.88 0.73
CA ALA A 184 5.08 22.93 0.33
C ALA A 184 4.13 22.92 1.55
N LEU A 185 4.51 22.25 2.64
CA LEU A 185 3.77 22.26 3.90
C LEU A 185 3.93 23.57 4.67
N ALA A 186 5.05 24.28 4.50
CA ALA A 186 5.29 25.57 5.13
C ALA A 186 4.71 26.77 4.36
N ASP A 187 4.28 26.58 3.11
CA ASP A 187 3.74 27.65 2.26
C ASP A 187 2.44 28.27 2.81
N ALA A 188 2.18 29.52 2.45
CA ALA A 188 1.01 30.30 2.91
C ALA A 188 -0.36 29.80 2.41
N SER A 189 -0.37 28.82 1.52
CA SER A 189 -1.58 28.15 1.01
C SER A 189 -1.36 26.64 0.99
N SER A 190 -0.75 26.13 2.05
CA SER A 190 -0.46 24.72 2.23
C SER A 190 -1.74 23.92 2.49
N MET A 191 -1.64 22.60 2.46
CA MET A 191 -2.74 21.73 2.91
C MET A 191 -3.12 21.96 4.39
N LEU A 192 -2.20 22.45 5.24
CA LEU A 192 -2.45 22.65 6.67
C LEU A 192 -3.51 23.74 6.90
N ASP A 193 -3.62 24.69 5.98
CA ASP A 193 -4.67 25.72 5.97
C ASP A 193 -6.06 25.14 5.68
N GLY A 194 -6.12 23.97 5.04
CA GLY A 194 -7.34 23.26 4.65
C GLY A 194 -7.93 22.35 5.73
N LEU A 195 -7.38 22.33 6.95
CA LEU A 195 -7.79 21.43 8.03
C LEU A 195 -9.08 21.86 8.78
N GLY A 196 -9.83 22.82 8.24
CA GLY A 196 -11.10 23.28 8.83
C GLY A 196 -10.94 24.13 10.11
N LEU A 197 -9.73 24.59 10.41
CA LEU A 197 -9.43 25.52 11.50
C LEU A 197 -9.60 26.99 11.06
N GLU A 198 -9.62 27.90 12.04
CA GLU A 198 -9.72 29.35 11.79
C GLU A 198 -8.47 29.86 11.04
N GLU A 199 -8.62 30.92 10.24
CA GLU A 199 -7.49 31.63 9.64
C GLU A 199 -6.50 32.10 10.72
N ASP A 200 -5.20 32.08 10.41
CA ASP A 200 -4.10 32.44 11.32
C ASP A 200 -4.06 31.61 12.63
N ASN A 201 -4.53 30.36 12.61
CA ASN A 201 -4.44 29.46 13.75
C ASN A 201 -2.99 29.25 14.21
N ALA A 202 -2.74 29.44 15.51
CA ALA A 202 -1.38 29.42 16.07
C ALA A 202 -0.69 28.05 15.93
N GLU A 203 -1.43 26.96 16.07
CA GLU A 203 -0.90 25.60 15.91
C GLU A 203 -0.54 25.29 14.45
N VAL A 204 -1.34 25.76 13.49
CA VAL A 204 -1.02 25.67 12.04
C VAL A 204 0.26 26.45 11.73
N GLU A 205 0.35 27.71 12.16
CA GLU A 205 1.54 28.54 11.90
C GLU A 205 2.80 27.98 12.58
N SER A 206 2.66 27.42 13.79
CA SER A 206 3.76 26.72 14.47
C SER A 206 4.20 25.46 13.71
N ALA A 207 3.27 24.69 13.16
CA ALA A 207 3.59 23.50 12.37
C ALA A 207 4.31 23.86 11.07
N LYS A 208 3.83 24.90 10.35
CA LYS A 208 4.50 25.44 9.16
C LYS A 208 5.94 25.86 9.44
N ALA A 209 6.15 26.62 10.52
CA ALA A 209 7.48 27.03 10.93
C ALA A 209 8.39 25.83 11.25
N ALA A 210 7.85 24.79 11.90
CA ALA A 210 8.61 23.58 12.18
C ALA A 210 9.04 22.82 10.91
N PHE A 211 8.18 22.73 9.89
CA PHE A 211 8.56 22.15 8.59
C PHE A 211 9.62 22.98 7.86
N ASP A 212 9.52 24.31 7.88
CA ASP A 212 10.54 25.21 7.30
C ASP A 212 11.91 25.05 8.01
N GLU A 213 11.92 25.02 9.34
CA GLU A 213 13.13 24.79 10.13
C GLU A 213 13.74 23.41 9.84
N PHE A 214 12.91 22.37 9.73
CA PHE A 214 13.36 21.02 9.41
C PHE A 214 13.93 20.93 7.98
N SER A 215 13.30 21.57 6.99
CA SER A 215 13.81 21.61 5.61
C SER A 215 15.15 22.35 5.53
N ALA A 216 15.29 23.46 6.25
CA ALA A 216 16.54 24.21 6.37
C ALA A 216 17.66 23.35 7.00
N TRP A 217 17.33 22.59 8.05
CA TRP A 217 18.27 21.67 8.68
C TRP A 217 18.70 20.53 7.76
N LEU A 218 17.76 19.87 7.06
CA LEU A 218 18.06 18.82 6.08
C LEU A 218 19.06 19.32 5.03
N SER A 219 18.84 20.52 4.51
CA SER A 219 19.70 21.16 3.51
C SER A 219 21.09 21.51 4.05
N ALA A 220 21.15 22.07 5.25
CA ALA A 220 22.39 22.61 5.83
C ALA A 220 23.30 21.55 6.47
N GLU A 221 22.72 20.52 7.08
CA GLU A 221 23.45 19.59 7.96
C GLU A 221 23.47 18.15 7.44
N LEU A 222 22.33 17.62 6.96
CA LEU A 222 22.23 16.21 6.52
C LEU A 222 22.69 16.02 5.07
N GLN A 223 22.17 16.84 4.15
CA GLN A 223 22.44 16.74 2.72
C GLN A 223 23.93 16.79 2.36
N PRO A 224 24.78 17.64 2.97
CA PRO A 224 26.21 17.70 2.60
C PRO A 224 26.97 16.40 2.81
N SER A 225 26.47 15.51 3.67
CA SER A 225 27.06 14.20 3.97
C SER A 225 26.46 13.05 3.16
N SER A 226 25.44 13.32 2.33
CA SER A 226 24.71 12.32 1.56
C SER A 226 25.43 11.89 0.29
N ALA A 227 25.19 10.64 -0.14
CA ALA A 227 25.68 10.11 -1.41
C ALA A 227 24.66 10.36 -2.54
N ASN A 228 25.17 10.47 -3.78
CA ASN A 228 24.35 10.52 -4.99
C ASN A 228 23.90 9.13 -5.48
N GLU A 229 24.42 8.06 -4.89
CA GLU A 229 24.07 6.69 -5.24
C GLU A 229 22.71 6.33 -4.63
N ASP A 230 21.74 6.07 -5.51
CA ASP A 230 20.38 5.70 -5.12
C ASP A 230 20.24 4.18 -4.83
N ALA A 231 21.16 3.36 -5.32
CA ALA A 231 21.10 1.90 -5.18
C ALA A 231 21.41 1.46 -3.74
N VAL A 232 20.63 0.49 -3.22
CA VAL A 232 20.76 0.03 -1.83
C VAL A 232 21.59 -1.25 -1.69
N GLY A 233 21.88 -1.92 -2.81
CA GLY A 233 22.61 -3.19 -2.83
C GLY A 233 21.73 -4.40 -2.50
N ARG A 234 22.21 -5.59 -2.91
CA ARG A 234 21.43 -6.83 -2.90
C ARG A 234 20.92 -7.24 -1.51
N GLU A 235 21.75 -7.13 -0.48
CA GLU A 235 21.41 -7.65 0.85
C GLU A 235 20.29 -6.82 1.50
N ARG A 236 20.44 -5.49 1.50
CA ARG A 236 19.43 -4.55 1.96
C ARG A 236 18.15 -4.66 1.12
N TYR A 237 18.28 -4.77 -0.20
CA TYR A 237 17.15 -4.96 -1.09
C TYR A 237 16.37 -6.25 -0.82
N ALA A 238 17.05 -7.37 -0.56
CA ALA A 238 16.40 -8.65 -0.28
C ALA A 238 15.55 -8.60 1.00
N ARG A 239 16.01 -7.89 2.06
CA ARG A 239 15.21 -7.66 3.27
C ARG A 239 13.91 -6.91 2.98
N PHE A 240 14.01 -5.78 2.27
CA PHE A 240 12.82 -5.02 1.89
C PHE A 240 11.91 -5.77 0.92
N SER A 241 12.48 -6.50 -0.04
CA SER A 241 11.69 -7.34 -0.95
C SER A 241 10.91 -8.39 -0.15
N LYS A 242 11.51 -9.03 0.87
CA LYS A 242 10.79 -9.98 1.74
C LYS A 242 9.71 -9.28 2.57
N LEU A 243 9.99 -8.08 3.07
CA LEU A 243 9.01 -7.27 3.82
C LEU A 243 7.77 -7.03 2.97
N PHE A 244 7.96 -6.47 1.77
CA PHE A 244 6.84 -6.07 0.92
C PHE A 244 6.16 -7.26 0.25
N VAL A 245 6.90 -8.23 -0.30
CA VAL A 245 6.30 -9.38 -1.01
C VAL A 245 5.68 -10.39 -0.04
N GLY A 246 6.22 -10.52 1.18
CA GLY A 246 5.80 -11.59 2.09
C GLY A 246 6.29 -12.98 1.69
N ASP A 247 7.32 -13.07 0.84
CA ASP A 247 7.99 -14.31 0.45
C ASP A 247 9.45 -14.00 0.06
N ALA A 248 10.32 -15.02 0.10
CA ALA A 248 11.67 -14.93 -0.41
C ALA A 248 11.67 -14.96 -1.95
N VAL A 249 12.12 -13.86 -2.56
CA VAL A 249 12.15 -13.72 -4.02
C VAL A 249 13.55 -14.05 -4.57
N ASP A 250 13.61 -14.91 -5.59
CA ASP A 250 14.79 -14.98 -6.46
C ASP A 250 14.83 -13.71 -7.33
N LEU A 251 15.62 -12.74 -6.89
CA LEU A 251 15.70 -11.41 -7.50
C LEU A 251 16.21 -11.44 -8.95
N ASP A 252 17.05 -12.41 -9.30
CA ASP A 252 17.55 -12.51 -10.66
C ASP A 252 16.51 -13.15 -11.59
N GLU A 253 15.78 -14.16 -11.11
CA GLU A 253 14.62 -14.72 -11.82
C GLU A 253 13.51 -13.69 -11.99
N ALA A 254 13.14 -12.96 -10.94
CA ALA A 254 12.07 -11.98 -10.97
C ALA A 254 12.36 -10.85 -11.98
N TYR A 255 13.62 -10.43 -12.08
CA TYR A 255 14.05 -9.46 -13.09
C TYR A 255 13.84 -9.97 -14.52
N GLU A 256 14.29 -11.20 -14.82
CA GLU A 256 14.13 -11.82 -16.14
C GLU A 256 12.66 -12.10 -16.47
N TRP A 257 11.88 -12.53 -15.47
CA TRP A 257 10.44 -12.70 -15.58
C TRP A 257 9.75 -11.37 -15.92
N GLY A 258 10.09 -10.27 -15.24
CA GLY A 258 9.56 -8.95 -15.53
C GLY A 258 9.85 -8.51 -16.96
N LEU A 259 11.06 -8.77 -17.47
CA LEU A 259 11.42 -8.49 -18.87
C LEU A 259 10.59 -9.30 -19.86
N HIS A 260 10.39 -10.59 -19.58
CA HIS A 260 9.56 -11.44 -20.44
C HIS A 260 8.10 -10.98 -20.43
N ARG A 261 7.55 -10.69 -19.25
CA ARG A 261 6.18 -10.21 -19.07
C ARG A 261 5.92 -8.91 -19.85
N LEU A 262 6.87 -7.98 -19.83
CA LEU A 262 6.79 -6.76 -20.64
C LEU A 262 6.69 -7.03 -22.15
N GLN A 263 7.42 -8.02 -22.65
CA GLN A 263 7.38 -8.39 -24.06
C GLN A 263 6.02 -9.01 -24.45
N GLU A 264 5.48 -9.88 -23.59
CA GLU A 264 4.17 -10.50 -23.78
C GLU A 264 3.05 -9.45 -23.81
N ILE A 265 3.01 -8.58 -22.80
CA ILE A 265 2.02 -7.51 -22.70
C ILE A 265 2.13 -6.56 -23.89
N HIS A 266 3.36 -6.17 -24.26
CA HIS A 266 3.56 -5.30 -25.42
C HIS A 266 3.02 -5.93 -26.72
N ALA A 267 3.24 -7.23 -26.92
CA ALA A 267 2.72 -7.95 -28.08
C ALA A 267 1.18 -7.97 -28.10
N GLU A 268 0.53 -8.12 -26.95
CA GLU A 268 -0.94 -8.08 -26.82
C GLU A 268 -1.49 -6.66 -27.08
N GLN A 269 -0.88 -5.64 -26.50
CA GLN A 269 -1.22 -4.24 -26.74
C GLN A 269 -1.12 -3.88 -28.24
N ILE A 270 -0.09 -4.38 -28.94
CA ILE A 270 0.03 -4.16 -30.39
C ILE A 270 -1.08 -4.86 -31.17
N LYS A 271 -1.51 -6.07 -30.79
CA LYS A 271 -2.64 -6.76 -31.44
C LYS A 271 -3.92 -5.94 -31.29
N ILE A 272 -4.24 -5.50 -30.08
CA ILE A 272 -5.43 -4.68 -29.79
C ILE A 272 -5.38 -3.35 -30.54
N ALA A 273 -4.22 -2.68 -30.55
CA ALA A 273 -4.04 -1.44 -31.30
C ALA A 273 -4.32 -1.62 -32.80
N GLN A 274 -3.92 -2.76 -33.37
CA GLN A 274 -4.15 -3.09 -34.77
C GLN A 274 -5.59 -3.50 -35.06
N GLU A 275 -6.26 -4.16 -34.12
CA GLU A 275 -7.69 -4.49 -34.18
C GLU A 275 -8.54 -3.22 -34.20
N LEU A 276 -8.30 -2.31 -33.25
CA LEU A 276 -9.09 -1.08 -33.10
C LEU A 276 -8.90 -0.11 -34.27
N TYR A 277 -7.67 0.01 -34.78
CA TYR A 277 -7.30 1.16 -35.62
C TYR A 277 -6.55 0.80 -36.91
N GLY A 278 -6.37 -0.50 -37.19
CA GLY A 278 -5.79 -1.02 -38.43
C GLY A 278 -4.32 -1.47 -38.30
N PRO A 279 -3.83 -2.29 -39.25
CA PRO A 279 -2.64 -3.14 -39.11
C PRO A 279 -1.30 -2.42 -38.96
N SER A 280 -1.25 -1.11 -39.20
CA SER A 280 -0.02 -0.30 -39.07
C SER A 280 -0.06 0.67 -37.89
N THR A 281 -1.05 0.54 -37.00
CA THR A 281 -1.17 1.41 -35.83
C THR A 281 -0.14 1.04 -34.78
N SER A 282 0.66 2.02 -34.36
CA SER A 282 1.57 1.89 -33.21
C SER A 282 0.81 2.09 -31.90
N LEU A 283 1.32 1.51 -30.81
CA LEU A 283 0.73 1.68 -29.47
C LEU A 283 0.52 3.15 -29.08
N ARG A 284 1.54 4.00 -29.27
CA ARG A 284 1.44 5.45 -29.01
C ARG A 284 0.33 6.11 -29.83
N THR A 285 0.06 5.63 -31.04
CA THR A 285 -1.03 6.16 -31.87
C THR A 285 -2.37 5.66 -31.37
N ALA A 286 -2.48 4.41 -30.92
CA ALA A 286 -3.69 3.84 -30.32
C ALA A 286 -4.07 4.58 -29.03
N VAL A 287 -3.15 4.77 -28.10
CA VAL A 287 -3.39 5.54 -26.85
C VAL A 287 -3.90 6.94 -27.16
N ARG A 288 -3.28 7.64 -28.12
CA ARG A 288 -3.74 8.98 -28.52
C ARG A 288 -5.15 9.00 -29.11
N LYS A 289 -5.54 7.92 -29.81
CA LYS A 289 -6.89 7.78 -30.37
C LYS A 289 -7.90 7.42 -29.30
N LEU A 290 -7.55 6.54 -28.35
CA LEU A 290 -8.37 6.21 -27.18
C LEU A 290 -8.62 7.45 -26.33
N ASN A 291 -7.60 8.26 -26.06
CA ASN A 291 -7.75 9.53 -25.34
C ASN A 291 -8.64 10.55 -26.08
N ALA A 292 -8.81 10.42 -27.40
CA ALA A 292 -9.65 11.32 -28.20
C ALA A 292 -11.04 10.75 -28.51
N ASP A 293 -11.32 9.52 -28.09
CA ASP A 293 -12.58 8.83 -28.37
C ASP A 293 -13.61 9.19 -27.30
N GLU A 294 -14.67 9.88 -27.71
CA GLU A 294 -15.73 10.37 -26.82
C GLU A 294 -16.41 9.24 -26.02
N ARG A 295 -16.33 7.98 -26.49
CA ARG A 295 -16.87 6.81 -25.76
C ARG A 295 -16.16 6.56 -24.42
N TYR A 296 -14.92 7.00 -24.29
CA TYR A 296 -14.10 6.79 -23.10
C TYR A 296 -13.79 8.09 -22.34
N GLN A 297 -14.51 9.18 -22.63
CA GLN A 297 -14.31 10.46 -21.96
C GLN A 297 -15.46 10.75 -20.99
N LEU A 298 -15.10 11.12 -19.77
CA LEU A 298 -16.01 11.77 -18.83
C LEU A 298 -15.63 13.24 -18.70
N HIS A 299 -16.64 14.09 -18.46
CA HIS A 299 -16.46 15.53 -18.32
C HIS A 299 -16.93 15.99 -16.95
N GLY A 300 -16.00 16.56 -16.18
CA GLY A 300 -16.25 17.02 -14.81
C GLY A 300 -16.25 15.90 -13.77
N THR A 301 -16.01 16.28 -12.52
CA THR A 301 -15.88 15.36 -11.39
C THR A 301 -17.20 14.68 -11.01
N ASP A 302 -18.34 15.32 -11.24
CA ASP A 302 -19.65 14.72 -10.93
C ASP A 302 -19.91 13.47 -11.78
N ALA A 303 -19.61 13.55 -13.09
CA ALA A 303 -19.72 12.42 -14.00
C ALA A 303 -18.71 11.31 -13.67
N LEU A 304 -17.52 11.68 -13.17
CA LEU A 304 -16.51 10.73 -12.71
C LEU A 304 -17.00 9.95 -11.49
N VAL A 305 -17.53 10.63 -10.48
CA VAL A 305 -18.06 10.00 -9.26
C VAL A 305 -19.26 9.11 -9.58
N GLU A 306 -20.20 9.57 -10.40
CA GLU A 306 -21.36 8.77 -10.83
C GLU A 306 -20.93 7.50 -11.58
N TRP A 307 -19.94 7.61 -12.47
CA TRP A 307 -19.40 6.48 -13.21
C TRP A 307 -18.72 5.47 -12.28
N MET A 308 -17.83 5.92 -11.39
CA MET A 308 -17.15 5.06 -10.42
C MET A 308 -18.17 4.32 -9.54
N GLN A 309 -19.15 5.04 -9.01
CA GLN A 309 -20.19 4.47 -8.15
C GLN A 309 -21.01 3.40 -8.89
N THR A 310 -21.44 3.73 -10.12
CA THR A 310 -22.22 2.79 -10.95
C THR A 310 -21.44 1.51 -11.25
N VAL A 311 -20.14 1.63 -11.55
CA VAL A 311 -19.27 0.47 -11.81
C VAL A 311 -19.13 -0.36 -10.54
N ALA A 312 -18.79 0.27 -9.42
CA ALA A 312 -18.55 -0.43 -8.16
C ALA A 312 -19.81 -1.17 -7.67
N ASP A 313 -20.97 -0.48 -7.65
CA ASP A 313 -22.27 -1.07 -7.27
C ASP A 313 -22.64 -2.26 -8.15
N LYS A 314 -22.43 -2.12 -9.47
CA LYS A 314 -22.72 -3.19 -10.44
C LYS A 314 -21.86 -4.42 -10.17
N VAL A 315 -20.55 -4.23 -9.98
CA VAL A 315 -19.63 -5.35 -9.75
C VAL A 315 -19.97 -6.06 -8.45
N ILE A 316 -20.19 -5.33 -7.36
CA ILE A 316 -20.61 -5.93 -6.08
C ILE A 316 -21.88 -6.77 -6.28
N ALA A 317 -22.90 -6.22 -6.94
CA ALA A 317 -24.16 -6.92 -7.17
C ALA A 317 -24.02 -8.18 -8.05
N ASP A 318 -23.22 -8.12 -9.11
CA ASP A 318 -23.02 -9.23 -10.04
C ASP A 318 -22.16 -10.36 -9.42
N LEU A 319 -21.16 -10.01 -8.61
CA LEU A 319 -20.23 -10.96 -8.02
C LEU A 319 -20.82 -11.68 -6.80
N ASN A 320 -21.68 -11.00 -6.03
CA ASN A 320 -22.27 -11.54 -4.81
C ASN A 320 -23.14 -12.78 -5.08
N GLY A 321 -22.91 -13.85 -4.32
CA GLY A 321 -23.59 -15.13 -4.43
C GLY A 321 -23.13 -16.00 -5.60
N THR A 322 -22.32 -15.46 -6.52
CA THR A 322 -21.79 -16.19 -7.68
C THR A 322 -20.32 -16.53 -7.50
N TYR A 323 -19.47 -15.52 -7.38
CA TYR A 323 -18.02 -15.66 -7.26
C TYR A 323 -17.53 -15.42 -5.83
N PHE A 324 -18.24 -14.56 -5.09
CA PHE A 324 -17.94 -14.20 -3.71
C PHE A 324 -19.21 -14.23 -2.87
N ASP A 325 -19.06 -14.48 -1.58
CA ASP A 325 -20.10 -14.21 -0.59
C ASP A 325 -19.80 -12.86 0.04
N ILE A 326 -20.59 -11.83 -0.32
CA ILE A 326 -20.35 -10.44 0.10
C ILE A 326 -21.37 -10.05 1.18
N PRO A 327 -20.95 -9.95 2.47
CA PRO A 327 -21.83 -9.53 3.57
C PRO A 327 -22.48 -8.17 3.32
N GLU A 328 -23.70 -7.97 3.85
CA GLU A 328 -24.48 -6.74 3.67
C GLU A 328 -23.71 -5.47 4.08
N GLN A 329 -22.92 -5.55 5.14
CA GLN A 329 -22.09 -4.47 5.68
C GLN A 329 -21.05 -3.95 4.67
N ILE A 330 -20.57 -4.81 3.78
CA ILE A 330 -19.55 -4.48 2.77
C ILE A 330 -20.11 -4.51 1.34
N GLN A 331 -21.43 -4.44 1.19
CA GLN A 331 -22.05 -4.22 -0.12
C GLN A 331 -22.10 -2.73 -0.49
N THR A 332 -21.75 -1.84 0.45
CA THR A 332 -21.73 -0.39 0.23
C THR A 332 -20.30 0.11 0.15
N ILE A 333 -19.99 0.79 -0.96
CA ILE A 333 -18.77 1.56 -1.17
C ILE A 333 -19.15 2.98 -1.61
N GLU A 334 -18.49 4.01 -1.08
CA GLU A 334 -18.69 5.39 -1.54
C GLU A 334 -17.54 5.83 -2.45
N CYS A 335 -17.85 6.29 -3.66
CA CYS A 335 -16.86 6.87 -4.57
C CYS A 335 -16.80 8.39 -4.38
N LYS A 336 -15.60 8.96 -4.20
CA LYS A 336 -15.41 10.37 -3.83
C LYS A 336 -14.21 10.99 -4.56
N ILE A 337 -14.11 12.32 -4.53
CA ILE A 337 -12.92 13.05 -4.96
C ILE A 337 -12.02 13.30 -3.75
N ASP A 338 -10.73 13.02 -3.88
CA ASP A 338 -9.73 13.34 -2.86
C ASP A 338 -9.56 14.86 -2.74
N PRO A 339 -9.82 15.46 -1.56
CA PRO A 339 -9.63 16.89 -1.36
C PRO A 339 -8.16 17.33 -1.37
N ALA A 340 -7.21 16.43 -1.11
CA ALA A 340 -5.79 16.75 -0.99
C ALA A 340 -5.02 16.71 -2.32
N GLY A 341 -5.58 16.08 -3.36
CA GLY A 341 -4.95 16.00 -4.68
C GLY A 341 -3.65 15.20 -4.67
N THR A 342 -3.60 14.12 -3.88
CA THR A 342 -2.41 13.33 -3.57
C THR A 342 -1.83 12.56 -4.77
N GLY A 343 -2.57 12.43 -5.86
CA GLY A 343 -2.05 12.04 -7.17
C GLY A 343 -2.36 10.61 -7.62
N GLY A 344 -3.42 9.99 -7.11
CA GLY A 344 -3.92 8.70 -7.58
C GLY A 344 -5.35 8.39 -7.13
N ILE A 345 -5.86 7.22 -7.51
CA ILE A 345 -7.03 6.62 -6.89
C ILE A 345 -6.54 5.80 -5.70
N PHE A 346 -7.23 5.87 -4.56
CA PHE A 346 -6.90 5.07 -3.38
C PHE A 346 -8.15 4.67 -2.62
N TYR A 347 -8.04 3.59 -1.85
CA TYR A 347 -9.09 3.09 -0.98
C TYR A 347 -8.85 3.44 0.49
N THR A 348 -9.92 3.77 1.21
CA THR A 348 -9.93 3.86 2.69
C THR A 348 -10.92 2.87 3.26
N GLN A 349 -10.50 2.12 4.27
CA GLN A 349 -11.31 1.09 4.89
C GLN A 349 -12.56 1.63 5.62
N PRO A 350 -13.61 0.80 5.78
CA PRO A 350 -14.75 1.10 6.65
C PRO A 350 -14.29 1.33 8.09
N THR A 351 -15.11 2.00 8.91
CA THR A 351 -14.95 1.92 10.37
C THR A 351 -15.25 0.50 10.86
N GLU A 352 -14.69 0.10 12.01
CA GLU A 352 -14.91 -1.25 12.58
C GLU A 352 -16.42 -1.52 12.83
N ASP A 353 -17.19 -0.48 13.15
CA ASP A 353 -18.64 -0.56 13.34
C ASP A 353 -19.47 -0.41 12.04
N PHE A 354 -18.81 -0.23 10.90
CA PHE A 354 -19.39 0.02 9.58
C PHE A 354 -20.33 1.24 9.48
N SER A 355 -20.29 2.16 10.46
CA SER A 355 -21.03 3.43 10.39
C SER A 355 -20.56 4.33 9.24
N ARG A 356 -19.27 4.22 8.87
CA ARG A 356 -18.71 4.76 7.63
C ARG A 356 -18.35 3.57 6.72
N PRO A 357 -18.95 3.47 5.50
CA PRO A 357 -18.57 2.44 4.55
C PRO A 357 -17.16 2.67 4.00
N GLY A 358 -16.61 1.64 3.34
CA GLY A 358 -15.36 1.79 2.59
C GLY A 358 -15.52 2.84 1.50
N ARG A 359 -14.43 3.55 1.18
CA ARG A 359 -14.46 4.64 0.21
C ARG A 359 -13.34 4.52 -0.80
N MET A 360 -13.68 4.72 -2.07
CA MET A 360 -12.72 4.88 -3.15
C MET A 360 -12.60 6.37 -3.47
N TRP A 361 -11.38 6.90 -3.43
CA TRP A 361 -11.09 8.31 -3.62
C TRP A 361 -10.32 8.52 -4.91
N TRP A 362 -10.70 9.51 -5.70
CA TRP A 362 -9.97 9.91 -6.89
C TRP A 362 -9.31 11.27 -6.70
N SER A 363 -7.98 11.31 -6.79
CA SER A 363 -7.22 12.57 -6.84
C SER A 363 -7.29 13.21 -8.22
N VAL A 364 -7.94 14.35 -8.33
CA VAL A 364 -8.05 15.11 -9.58
C VAL A 364 -6.99 16.20 -9.60
N PRO A 365 -6.00 16.14 -10.51
CA PRO A 365 -5.05 17.23 -10.71
C PRO A 365 -5.76 18.56 -10.99
N ALA A 366 -5.21 19.65 -10.46
CA ALA A 366 -5.80 20.98 -10.61
C ALA A 366 -6.01 21.34 -12.09
N GLY A 367 -7.25 21.67 -12.45
CA GLY A 367 -7.64 22.06 -13.81
C GLY A 367 -7.90 20.89 -14.77
N GLN A 368 -7.87 19.64 -14.30
CA GLN A 368 -8.29 18.50 -15.10
C GLN A 368 -9.82 18.35 -15.10
N GLU A 369 -10.41 18.44 -16.30
CA GLU A 369 -11.87 18.38 -16.52
C GLU A 369 -12.29 17.15 -17.34
N ILE A 370 -11.33 16.42 -17.90
CA ILE A 370 -11.56 15.25 -18.75
C ILE A 370 -10.87 14.03 -18.14
N PHE A 371 -11.61 12.93 -18.05
CA PHE A 371 -11.14 11.66 -17.49
C PHE A 371 -11.31 10.53 -18.51
N HIS A 372 -10.36 9.60 -18.54
CA HIS A 372 -10.29 8.55 -19.56
C HIS A 372 -10.67 7.18 -18.98
N THR A 373 -11.93 6.76 -19.14
CA THR A 373 -12.43 5.51 -18.56
C THR A 373 -11.77 4.27 -19.12
N TRP A 374 -11.27 4.31 -20.36
CA TRP A 374 -10.54 3.20 -20.97
C TRP A 374 -9.32 2.80 -20.15
N GLN A 375 -8.65 3.77 -19.54
CA GLN A 375 -7.43 3.60 -18.75
C GLN A 375 -7.77 3.20 -17.31
N GLU A 376 -8.88 3.68 -16.78
CA GLU A 376 -9.13 3.72 -15.33
C GLU A 376 -10.19 2.72 -14.83
N LEU A 377 -10.91 2.05 -15.74
CA LEU A 377 -11.85 0.99 -15.34
C LEU A 377 -11.17 -0.11 -14.52
N THR A 378 -9.95 -0.48 -14.90
CA THR A 378 -9.15 -1.48 -14.16
C THR A 378 -8.81 -0.98 -12.75
N THR A 379 -8.50 0.31 -12.59
CA THR A 379 -8.22 0.91 -11.29
C THR A 379 -9.47 0.96 -10.39
N VAL A 380 -10.67 1.11 -10.96
CA VAL A 380 -11.93 0.98 -10.18
C VAL A 380 -12.12 -0.45 -9.65
N HIS A 381 -11.72 -1.48 -10.40
CA HIS A 381 -11.75 -2.86 -9.90
C HIS A 381 -10.68 -3.12 -8.83
N HIS A 382 -9.50 -2.51 -9.01
CA HIS A 382 -8.37 -2.58 -8.09
C HIS A 382 -8.70 -2.00 -6.71
N GLU A 383 -9.22 -0.77 -6.66
CA GLU A 383 -9.53 -0.07 -5.41
C GLU A 383 -10.90 -0.46 -4.84
N GLY A 384 -11.84 -0.84 -5.72
CA GLY A 384 -13.19 -1.27 -5.37
C GLY A 384 -13.30 -2.78 -5.25
N ALA A 385 -14.31 -3.34 -5.93
CA ALA A 385 -14.54 -4.78 -5.98
C ALA A 385 -14.08 -5.37 -7.33
N PRO A 386 -13.50 -6.59 -7.35
CA PRO A 386 -13.22 -7.45 -6.20
C PRO A 386 -11.90 -7.13 -5.47
N GLY A 387 -11.23 -6.01 -5.77
CA GLY A 387 -9.94 -5.64 -5.17
C GLY A 387 -9.98 -5.24 -3.69
N HIS A 388 -9.41 -4.09 -3.34
CA HIS A 388 -9.20 -3.68 -1.95
C HIS A 388 -10.47 -3.62 -1.10
N HIS A 389 -11.59 -3.15 -1.67
CA HIS A 389 -12.83 -3.05 -0.91
C HIS A 389 -13.29 -4.41 -0.38
N LEU A 390 -13.25 -5.42 -1.24
CA LEU A 390 -13.67 -6.76 -0.84
C LEU A 390 -12.65 -7.41 0.10
N GLN A 391 -11.35 -7.29 -0.20
CA GLN A 391 -10.30 -7.89 0.62
C GLN A 391 -10.27 -7.35 2.05
N ILE A 392 -10.25 -6.02 2.21
CA ILE A 392 -10.21 -5.38 3.52
C ILE A 392 -11.55 -5.53 4.23
N GLY A 393 -12.66 -5.35 3.51
CA GLY A 393 -14.00 -5.50 4.07
C GLY A 393 -14.25 -6.91 4.61
N THR A 394 -13.82 -7.95 3.90
CA THR A 394 -13.94 -9.34 4.35
C THR A 394 -13.07 -9.60 5.59
N ALA A 395 -11.83 -9.09 5.64
CA ALA A 395 -10.95 -9.26 6.79
C ALA A 395 -11.52 -8.61 8.07
N LEU A 396 -12.12 -7.42 7.96
CA LEU A 396 -12.76 -6.74 9.09
C LEU A 396 -14.01 -7.48 9.61
N MET A 397 -14.68 -8.24 8.74
CA MET A 397 -15.87 -9.02 9.09
C MET A 397 -15.56 -10.42 9.61
N GLU A 398 -14.30 -10.87 9.55
CA GLU A 398 -13.92 -12.21 9.94
C GLU A 398 -13.85 -12.35 11.47
N PRO A 399 -14.77 -13.09 12.11
CA PRO A 399 -14.83 -13.19 13.57
C PRO A 399 -13.65 -13.96 14.17
N ASN A 400 -12.95 -14.79 13.39
CA ASN A 400 -11.88 -15.63 13.91
C ASN A 400 -10.53 -14.92 14.02
N LEU A 401 -10.35 -13.77 13.34
CA LEU A 401 -9.10 -13.00 13.42
C LEU A 401 -9.08 -12.16 14.68
N ASN A 402 -7.99 -12.15 15.45
CA ASN A 402 -7.79 -11.14 16.50
C ASN A 402 -7.62 -9.72 15.93
N SER A 403 -7.68 -8.71 16.80
CA SER A 403 -7.68 -7.31 16.38
C SER A 403 -6.38 -6.89 15.69
N TRP A 404 -5.23 -7.47 16.06
CA TRP A 404 -3.96 -7.19 15.38
C TRP A 404 -3.98 -7.70 13.94
N ARG A 405 -4.44 -8.94 13.71
CA ARG A 405 -4.61 -9.52 12.37
C ARG A 405 -5.62 -8.74 11.52
N ARG A 406 -6.70 -8.22 12.11
CA ARG A 406 -7.73 -7.43 11.40
C ARG A 406 -7.28 -6.02 11.02
N ASN A 407 -6.60 -5.32 11.95
CA ASN A 407 -6.40 -3.87 11.84
C ASN A 407 -4.95 -3.47 11.52
N ALA A 408 -3.95 -4.17 12.06
CA ALA A 408 -2.55 -3.75 11.99
C ALA A 408 -1.67 -4.60 11.07
N CYS A 409 -1.98 -5.88 10.93
CA CYS A 409 -1.22 -6.77 10.05
C CYS A 409 -1.53 -6.47 8.58
N TRP A 410 -0.56 -5.90 7.87
CA TRP A 410 -0.68 -5.63 6.44
C TRP A 410 0.57 -6.07 5.67
N ASN A 411 0.37 -6.68 4.51
CA ASN A 411 1.44 -7.10 3.60
C ASN A 411 1.15 -6.61 2.18
N SER A 412 2.11 -5.89 1.60
CA SER A 412 1.93 -5.28 0.27
C SER A 412 1.72 -6.32 -0.83
N GLY A 413 2.51 -7.39 -0.87
CA GLY A 413 2.38 -8.46 -1.87
C GLY A 413 1.04 -9.17 -1.78
N HIS A 414 0.50 -9.32 -0.56
CA HIS A 414 -0.84 -9.82 -0.34
C HIS A 414 -1.92 -8.86 -0.85
N GLY A 415 -1.99 -7.63 -0.32
CA GLY A 415 -3.05 -6.68 -0.66
C GLY A 415 -2.99 -6.16 -2.10
N GLU A 416 -1.82 -5.71 -2.54
CA GLU A 416 -1.61 -5.18 -3.89
C GLU A 416 -1.64 -6.30 -4.94
N GLY A 417 -1.09 -7.47 -4.60
CA GLY A 417 -1.17 -8.65 -5.45
C GLY A 417 -2.60 -9.15 -5.61
N TRP A 418 -3.40 -9.10 -4.54
CA TRP A 418 -4.84 -9.42 -4.59
C TRP A 418 -5.57 -8.44 -5.51
N ALA A 419 -5.30 -7.14 -5.39
CA ALA A 419 -5.97 -6.14 -6.21
C ALA A 419 -5.67 -6.33 -7.71
N LEU A 420 -4.40 -6.60 -8.08
CA LEU A 420 -4.02 -6.97 -9.46
C LEU A 420 -4.67 -8.28 -9.91
N TYR A 421 -4.67 -9.30 -9.05
CA TYR A 421 -5.37 -10.55 -9.31
C TYR A 421 -6.87 -10.31 -9.55
N GLY A 422 -7.48 -9.39 -8.81
CA GLY A 422 -8.85 -8.92 -9.00
C GLY A 422 -9.08 -8.26 -10.35
N GLU A 423 -8.16 -7.39 -10.80
CA GLU A 423 -8.19 -6.80 -12.15
C GLU A 423 -8.20 -7.90 -13.24
N GLN A 424 -7.31 -8.88 -13.11
CA GLN A 424 -7.20 -10.01 -14.04
C GLN A 424 -8.45 -10.91 -13.99
N LEU A 425 -9.00 -11.19 -12.81
CA LEU A 425 -10.25 -11.92 -12.63
C LEU A 425 -11.40 -11.21 -13.36
N MET A 426 -11.53 -9.89 -13.22
CA MET A 426 -12.57 -9.12 -13.91
C MET A 426 -12.44 -9.22 -15.44
N ALA A 427 -11.22 -9.33 -15.96
CA ALA A 427 -11.01 -9.63 -17.38
C ALA A 427 -11.47 -11.03 -17.76
N GLU A 428 -11.17 -12.06 -16.95
CA GLU A 428 -11.61 -13.45 -17.16
C GLU A 428 -13.14 -13.58 -17.15
N LEU A 429 -13.82 -12.70 -16.39
CA LEU A 429 -15.28 -12.63 -16.29
C LEU A 429 -15.94 -11.80 -17.41
N GLY A 430 -15.14 -11.21 -18.33
CA GLY A 430 -15.63 -10.48 -19.50
C GLY A 430 -15.96 -9.00 -19.26
N TYR A 431 -15.63 -8.43 -18.09
CA TYR A 431 -15.86 -7.00 -17.82
C TYR A 431 -14.96 -6.08 -18.65
N LEU A 432 -13.86 -6.62 -19.17
CA LEU A 432 -12.86 -5.91 -19.96
C LEU A 432 -12.79 -6.44 -21.41
N ASP A 433 -13.89 -7.00 -21.92
CA ASP A 433 -14.01 -7.50 -23.30
C ASP A 433 -13.96 -6.37 -24.35
N ASP A 434 -14.33 -5.15 -23.98
CA ASP A 434 -14.10 -3.99 -24.85
C ASP A 434 -12.59 -3.79 -25.06
N PRO A 435 -12.10 -3.73 -26.31
CA PRO A 435 -10.66 -3.68 -26.54
C PRO A 435 -9.98 -2.41 -25.99
N GLY A 436 -10.72 -1.31 -25.79
CA GLY A 436 -10.21 -0.12 -25.12
C GLY A 436 -9.99 -0.34 -23.62
N PHE A 437 -10.95 -0.96 -22.94
CA PHE A 437 -10.78 -1.36 -21.53
C PHE A 437 -9.70 -2.42 -21.36
N ARG A 438 -9.59 -3.40 -22.26
CA ARG A 438 -8.48 -4.36 -22.28
C ARG A 438 -7.13 -3.67 -22.45
N MET A 439 -7.05 -2.61 -23.26
CA MET A 439 -5.83 -1.81 -23.39
C MET A 439 -5.46 -1.13 -22.06
N GLY A 440 -6.44 -0.62 -21.30
CA GLY A 440 -6.21 -0.03 -19.97
C GLY A 440 -5.65 -1.01 -18.97
N LEU A 441 -6.25 -2.20 -18.85
CA LEU A 441 -5.71 -3.29 -18.03
C LEU A 441 -4.26 -3.61 -18.40
N LEU A 442 -3.98 -3.78 -19.70
CA LEU A 442 -2.63 -4.08 -20.15
C LEU A 442 -1.65 -2.92 -19.89
N ASP A 443 -2.08 -1.66 -19.94
CA ASP A 443 -1.23 -0.52 -19.53
C ASP A 443 -0.93 -0.56 -18.03
N SER A 444 -1.93 -0.87 -17.20
CA SER A 444 -1.78 -1.09 -15.75
C SER A 444 -0.78 -2.22 -15.46
N GLN A 445 -0.99 -3.41 -16.04
CA GLN A 445 -0.10 -4.56 -15.86
C GLN A 445 1.32 -4.28 -16.40
N ARG A 446 1.44 -3.55 -17.52
CA ARG A 446 2.75 -3.19 -18.09
C ARG A 446 3.52 -2.25 -17.18
N LEU A 447 2.85 -1.28 -16.55
CA LEU A 447 3.45 -0.42 -15.54
C LEU A 447 3.99 -1.25 -14.37
N ARG A 448 3.19 -2.16 -13.81
CA ARG A 448 3.61 -3.00 -12.67
C ARG A 448 4.70 -4.01 -13.04
N ALA A 449 4.71 -4.57 -14.25
CA ALA A 449 5.83 -5.37 -14.74
C ALA A 449 7.11 -4.53 -14.94
N ALA A 450 6.99 -3.27 -15.40
CA ALA A 450 8.12 -2.36 -15.52
C ALA A 450 8.72 -2.00 -14.16
N ARG A 451 7.89 -1.83 -13.12
CA ARG A 451 8.34 -1.63 -11.73
C ARG A 451 9.29 -2.74 -11.28
N VAL A 452 8.95 -4.01 -11.52
CA VAL A 452 9.83 -5.16 -11.19
C VAL A 452 11.21 -5.01 -11.83
N VAL A 453 11.26 -4.68 -13.11
CA VAL A 453 12.52 -4.55 -13.86
C VAL A 453 13.36 -3.38 -13.35
N VAL A 454 12.77 -2.20 -13.22
CA VAL A 454 13.55 -1.00 -12.89
C VAL A 454 14.02 -0.99 -11.44
N ASP A 455 13.19 -1.47 -10.52
CA ASP A 455 13.46 -1.44 -9.08
C ASP A 455 14.59 -2.42 -8.73
N ILE A 456 14.43 -3.70 -9.11
CA ILE A 456 15.49 -4.72 -8.96
C ILE A 456 16.72 -4.30 -9.77
N GLY A 457 16.52 -3.83 -11.01
CA GLY A 457 17.58 -3.47 -11.92
C GLY A 457 18.51 -2.40 -11.35
N LEU A 458 17.94 -1.34 -10.80
CA LEU A 458 18.69 -0.23 -10.23
C LEU A 458 19.34 -0.61 -8.89
N HIS A 459 18.58 -1.16 -7.94
CA HIS A 459 19.11 -1.40 -6.60
C HIS A 459 20.16 -2.52 -6.53
N LEU A 460 20.17 -3.45 -7.50
CA LEU A 460 21.20 -4.49 -7.60
C LEU A 460 22.32 -4.13 -8.59
N GLY A 461 22.29 -2.96 -9.24
CA GLY A 461 23.27 -2.57 -10.25
C GLY A 461 23.30 -3.51 -11.45
N LYS A 462 22.15 -4.02 -11.88
CA LYS A 462 22.04 -4.94 -13.03
C LYS A 462 22.27 -4.18 -14.34
N LYS A 463 22.61 -4.94 -15.38
CA LYS A 463 22.72 -4.38 -16.73
C LYS A 463 21.34 -4.07 -17.28
N MET A 464 21.24 -3.02 -18.07
CA MET A 464 20.04 -2.71 -18.83
C MET A 464 19.79 -3.77 -19.93
N PRO A 465 18.53 -4.00 -20.34
CA PRO A 465 18.18 -5.07 -21.29
C PRO A 465 18.82 -4.92 -22.67
N ASP A 466 19.10 -3.68 -23.09
CA ASP A 466 19.77 -3.38 -24.34
C ASP A 466 21.31 -3.52 -24.28
N GLY A 467 21.85 -3.83 -23.09
CA GLY A 467 23.28 -3.98 -22.82
C GLY A 467 24.07 -2.67 -22.82
N SER A 468 23.41 -1.51 -22.85
CA SER A 468 24.07 -0.20 -22.97
C SER A 468 24.80 0.27 -21.70
N GLY A 469 24.50 -0.33 -20.54
CA GLY A 469 25.08 0.05 -19.26
C GLY A 469 24.40 -0.61 -18.07
N ILE A 470 24.64 -0.04 -16.88
CA ILE A 470 23.93 -0.35 -15.63
C ILE A 470 22.78 0.65 -15.48
N TRP A 471 21.71 0.25 -14.80
CA TRP A 471 20.59 1.12 -14.48
C TRP A 471 21.01 2.40 -13.74
N ASP A 472 20.45 3.53 -14.16
CA ASP A 472 20.46 4.79 -13.43
C ASP A 472 19.07 5.45 -13.52
N LYS A 473 18.86 6.56 -12.79
CA LYS A 473 17.58 7.29 -12.79
C LYS A 473 17.15 7.77 -14.19
N ALA A 474 18.08 8.23 -15.02
CA ALA A 474 17.74 8.79 -16.32
C ALA A 474 17.20 7.69 -17.24
N HIS A 475 17.86 6.54 -17.27
CA HIS A 475 17.41 5.38 -18.02
C HIS A 475 16.15 4.77 -17.44
N MET A 476 15.99 4.72 -16.11
CA MET A 476 14.72 4.34 -15.45
C MET A 476 13.56 5.21 -15.94
N LYS A 477 13.72 6.54 -15.95
CA LYS A 477 12.68 7.45 -16.43
C LYS A 477 12.33 7.20 -17.90
N SER A 478 13.33 7.03 -18.76
CA SER A 478 13.12 6.73 -20.18
C SER A 478 12.41 5.39 -20.39
N PHE A 479 12.85 4.35 -19.67
CA PHE A 479 12.25 3.02 -19.74
C PHE A 479 10.80 3.04 -19.28
N MET A 480 10.51 3.67 -18.15
CA MET A 480 9.14 3.78 -17.65
C MET A 480 8.26 4.57 -18.63
N ARG A 481 8.75 5.68 -19.22
CA ARG A 481 8.02 6.45 -20.25
C ARG A 481 7.63 5.62 -21.48
N GLU A 482 8.37 4.55 -21.78
CA GLU A 482 8.07 3.64 -22.89
C GLU A 482 7.08 2.53 -22.50
N ASN A 483 6.84 2.33 -21.20
CA ASN A 483 6.07 1.24 -20.62
C ASN A 483 4.81 1.69 -19.85
N THR A 484 4.48 2.98 -19.83
CA THR A 484 3.21 3.50 -19.28
C THR A 484 2.66 4.68 -20.08
N ALA A 485 1.34 4.85 -20.09
CA ALA A 485 0.65 6.03 -20.63
C ALA A 485 0.58 7.24 -19.67
N MET A 486 1.07 7.09 -18.43
CA MET A 486 1.09 8.12 -17.38
C MET A 486 1.74 9.44 -17.82
N ASP A 487 1.32 10.60 -17.28
CA ASP A 487 1.91 11.91 -17.58
C ASP A 487 3.34 12.10 -17.01
N ASP A 488 3.97 13.25 -17.27
CA ASP A 488 5.35 13.55 -16.84
C ASP A 488 5.53 13.85 -15.35
N ALA A 489 4.53 14.43 -14.69
CA ALA A 489 4.62 14.75 -13.27
C ALA A 489 4.48 13.47 -12.45
N ASN A 490 3.45 12.67 -12.73
CA ASN A 490 3.21 11.40 -12.04
C ASN A 490 4.37 10.43 -12.28
N LEU A 491 4.90 10.36 -13.52
CA LEU A 491 6.06 9.51 -13.79
C LEU A 491 7.31 9.94 -13.01
N ALA A 492 7.55 11.25 -12.86
CA ALA A 492 8.70 11.73 -12.11
C ALA A 492 8.58 11.38 -10.61
N PHE A 493 7.39 11.49 -10.04
CA PHE A 493 7.10 11.08 -8.67
C PHE A 493 7.35 9.58 -8.48
N GLU A 494 6.80 8.75 -9.36
CA GLU A 494 6.94 7.29 -9.31
C GLU A 494 8.40 6.84 -9.45
N VAL A 495 9.17 7.44 -10.36
CA VAL A 495 10.62 7.15 -10.46
C VAL A 495 11.33 7.50 -9.15
N ASN A 496 11.03 8.63 -8.52
CA ASN A 496 11.62 8.98 -7.23
C ASN A 496 11.20 8.05 -6.09
N ARG A 497 9.94 7.59 -6.11
CA ARG A 497 9.42 6.57 -5.20
C ARG A 497 10.22 5.28 -5.29
N TYR A 498 10.45 4.75 -6.48
CA TYR A 498 11.18 3.49 -6.63
C TYR A 498 12.62 3.62 -6.11
N LEU A 499 13.28 4.76 -6.37
CA LEU A 499 14.62 5.04 -5.84
C LEU A 499 14.67 5.16 -4.31
N GLY A 500 13.57 5.58 -3.68
CA GLY A 500 13.49 5.87 -2.24
C GLY A 500 12.89 4.77 -1.40
N TRP A 501 12.12 3.87 -2.01
CA TRP A 501 11.34 2.85 -1.33
C TRP A 501 11.58 1.47 -1.96
N PRO A 502 12.83 0.95 -1.83
CA PRO A 502 13.29 -0.23 -2.55
C PRO A 502 12.45 -1.47 -2.21
N GLY A 503 12.11 -2.26 -3.21
CA GLY A 503 11.43 -3.55 -3.04
C GLY A 503 9.91 -3.46 -2.91
N GLN A 504 9.34 -2.27 -2.72
CA GLN A 504 7.88 -2.09 -2.65
C GLN A 504 7.25 -2.13 -4.04
N ALA A 505 7.83 -1.46 -5.03
CA ALA A 505 7.22 -1.37 -6.36
C ALA A 505 7.01 -2.73 -7.09
N PRO A 506 7.87 -3.75 -6.92
CA PRO A 506 7.65 -5.09 -7.45
C PRO A 506 6.57 -5.91 -6.73
N SER A 507 6.18 -5.56 -5.49
CA SER A 507 5.27 -6.36 -4.67
C SER A 507 3.92 -6.60 -5.36
N TYR A 508 3.45 -5.62 -6.13
CA TYR A 508 2.24 -5.69 -6.94
C TYR A 508 2.26 -6.90 -7.88
N ALA A 509 3.17 -6.89 -8.87
CA ALA A 509 3.19 -7.89 -9.94
C ALA A 509 3.69 -9.25 -9.43
N ILE A 510 4.63 -9.26 -8.47
CA ILE A 510 5.10 -10.52 -7.86
C ILE A 510 3.98 -11.11 -6.99
N GLY A 511 3.25 -10.28 -6.24
CA GLY A 511 2.08 -10.68 -5.48
C GLY A 511 0.98 -11.27 -6.37
N GLU A 512 0.61 -10.59 -7.47
CA GLU A 512 -0.34 -11.10 -8.48
C GLU A 512 0.08 -12.50 -8.96
N ARG A 513 1.34 -12.66 -9.36
CA ARG A 513 1.91 -13.93 -9.81
C ARG A 513 1.80 -15.02 -8.74
N LEU A 514 2.01 -14.69 -7.46
CA LEU A 514 1.92 -15.64 -6.35
C LEU A 514 0.46 -16.03 -6.07
N TRP A 515 -0.46 -15.06 -6.11
CA TRP A 515 -1.91 -15.30 -6.00
C TRP A 515 -2.42 -16.24 -7.10
N GLU A 516 -2.10 -15.95 -8.36
CA GLU A 516 -2.47 -16.78 -9.51
C GLU A 516 -1.94 -18.20 -9.36
N LYS A 517 -0.66 -18.34 -9.00
CA LYS A 517 -0.03 -19.66 -8.82
C LYS A 517 -0.67 -20.45 -7.68
N THR A 518 -0.96 -19.80 -6.54
CA THR A 518 -1.60 -20.47 -5.40
C THR A 518 -3.03 -20.88 -5.76
N ARG A 519 -3.81 -20.03 -6.44
CA ARG A 519 -5.13 -20.40 -6.97
C ARG A 519 -5.06 -21.61 -7.88
N ASP A 520 -4.18 -21.57 -8.88
CA ASP A 520 -4.11 -22.60 -9.91
C ASP A 520 -3.72 -23.96 -9.31
N ASP A 521 -2.80 -23.96 -8.34
CA ASP A 521 -2.41 -25.16 -7.59
C ASP A 521 -3.56 -25.67 -6.70
N ALA A 522 -4.26 -24.78 -5.97
CA ALA A 522 -5.40 -25.15 -5.12
C ALA A 522 -6.56 -25.75 -5.95
N VAL A 523 -6.83 -25.16 -7.12
CA VAL A 523 -7.83 -25.69 -8.06
C VAL A 523 -7.40 -27.04 -8.62
N ALA A 524 -6.11 -27.25 -8.86
CA ALA A 524 -5.57 -28.55 -9.26
C ALA A 524 -5.71 -29.61 -8.13
N GLN A 525 -5.71 -29.20 -6.86
CA GLN A 525 -5.99 -30.05 -5.70
C GLN A 525 -7.48 -30.32 -5.46
N GLY A 526 -8.37 -29.57 -6.12
CA GLY A 526 -9.81 -29.82 -6.15
C GLY A 526 -10.69 -28.73 -5.54
N LEU A 527 -10.10 -27.62 -5.05
CA LEU A 527 -10.88 -26.46 -4.62
C LEU A 527 -11.57 -25.82 -5.83
N SER A 528 -12.82 -25.39 -5.67
CA SER A 528 -13.41 -24.46 -6.63
C SER A 528 -12.79 -23.07 -6.48
N PRO A 529 -12.80 -22.23 -7.53
CA PRO A 529 -12.30 -20.85 -7.42
C PRO A 529 -12.96 -20.05 -6.30
N ARG A 530 -14.27 -20.25 -6.10
CA ARG A 530 -15.02 -19.58 -5.01
C ARG A 530 -14.57 -20.05 -3.63
N GLU A 531 -14.34 -21.35 -3.43
CA GLU A 531 -13.82 -21.86 -2.16
C GLU A 531 -12.42 -21.31 -1.89
N PHE A 532 -11.55 -21.27 -2.90
CA PHE A 532 -10.24 -20.63 -2.80
C PHE A 532 -10.34 -19.16 -2.38
N HIS A 533 -11.19 -18.37 -3.05
CA HIS A 533 -11.40 -16.97 -2.70
C HIS A 533 -11.91 -16.77 -1.28
N SER A 534 -12.91 -17.55 -0.86
CA SER A 534 -13.47 -17.48 0.49
C SER A 534 -12.43 -17.83 1.56
N GLN A 535 -11.68 -18.92 1.38
CA GLN A 535 -10.67 -19.34 2.34
C GLN A 535 -9.52 -18.32 2.41
N ALA A 536 -9.00 -17.89 1.27
CA ALA A 536 -7.86 -16.99 1.23
C ALA A 536 -8.17 -15.61 1.81
N LEU A 537 -9.36 -15.04 1.53
CA LEU A 537 -9.74 -13.75 2.09
C LEU A 537 -10.06 -13.81 3.59
N ALA A 538 -10.56 -14.95 4.09
CA ALA A 538 -10.81 -15.15 5.52
C ALA A 538 -9.52 -15.13 6.36
N LEU A 539 -8.35 -15.36 5.75
CA LEU A 539 -7.08 -15.26 6.47
C LEU A 539 -6.66 -13.82 6.77
N GLY A 540 -7.36 -12.82 6.23
CA GLY A 540 -6.92 -11.43 6.30
C GLY A 540 -5.60 -11.22 5.57
N SER A 541 -4.91 -10.09 5.84
CA SER A 541 -3.63 -9.83 5.18
C SER A 541 -2.49 -10.57 5.87
N ILE A 542 -1.85 -11.49 5.14
CA ILE A 542 -0.72 -12.30 5.63
C ILE A 542 0.42 -12.39 4.61
N PRO A 543 1.64 -12.79 5.00
CA PRO A 543 2.74 -13.05 4.07
C PRO A 543 2.34 -14.07 2.99
N MET A 544 2.73 -13.81 1.73
CA MET A 544 2.37 -14.66 0.59
C MET A 544 2.86 -16.11 0.72
N SER A 545 4.00 -16.34 1.39
CA SER A 545 4.48 -17.71 1.65
C SER A 545 3.54 -18.48 2.57
N ILE A 546 3.08 -17.83 3.65
CA ILE A 546 2.16 -18.41 4.63
C ILE A 546 0.79 -18.64 4.00
N LEU A 547 0.26 -17.67 3.25
CA LEU A 547 -1.00 -17.84 2.50
C LEU A 547 -0.96 -19.10 1.63
N ARG A 548 0.14 -19.30 0.91
CA ARG A 548 0.28 -20.44 0.02
C ARG A 548 0.34 -21.76 0.79
N GLU A 549 1.05 -21.81 1.90
CA GLU A 549 1.14 -23.00 2.75
C GLU A 549 -0.24 -23.34 3.33
N THR A 550 -0.89 -22.39 3.99
CA THR A 550 -2.22 -22.57 4.60
C THR A 550 -3.30 -23.02 3.62
N ILE A 551 -3.25 -22.57 2.36
CA ILE A 551 -4.27 -22.93 1.34
C ILE A 551 -3.99 -24.29 0.69
N LEU A 552 -2.74 -24.75 0.66
CA LEU A 552 -2.34 -25.97 -0.05
C LEU A 552 -2.11 -27.18 0.84
N ASP A 553 -2.11 -26.99 2.16
CA ASP A 553 -2.17 -28.04 3.18
C ASP A 553 -3.58 -28.63 3.30
#